data_AF-A0A6I9MVG3-F1
#
_entry.id   AF-A0A6I9MVG3-F1
#
_cell.length_a   1.000
_cell.length_b   1.000
_cell.length_c   1.000
_cell.angle_alpha   90.00
_cell.angle_beta   90.00
_cell.angle_gamma   90.00
#
_symmetry.space_group_name_H-M   'P 1'
#
loop_
_entity.id
_entity.type
_entity.pdbx_description
1 polymer ?
#
loop_
_entity_poly.entity_id
_entity_poly.type
_entity_poly.pdbx_seq_one_letter_code
_entity_poly.pdbx_strand_id
1 'polypeptide(L)'
;MATTVPQSMLSSALTSMMTSMMTLSSSPNTAAPLDNTSDSKEYHTVLLVINSVVLLIGIVSLSLMMHIMRFSSTSITSIAVLNLIFTHFIFLLSVPFRIYYYANHQWNLGSGFCRVISGMIHIHMYMSFLFYVIILVTRLISFYYNTELVVSFQKFHALLISGAVWIVVLVVVPCIMHAFYGTLGNDTRSENNTNTTCFKFGNNIAAAKVLNYIVSIAIILVASVLTGLQANALRVLYKKHREGCSSQQDYGAQQKSLCFALVMVVCFMPYHMFRLNYLENIHLENVNEVFLTLTTFNCLDMLTFLGRRTWLMCCPKMTF
;
A
#
# COMPACT_ATOMS: atom_id res chain seq x y z
N MET A 1 -2.83 60.60 -24.45
CA MET A 1 -2.48 61.46 -23.30
C MET A 1 -2.55 60.59 -22.06
N ALA A 2 -1.43 59.96 -21.70
CA ALA A 2 -1.34 59.04 -20.57
C ALA A 2 -1.04 59.84 -19.31
N THR A 3 -1.90 59.77 -18.29
CA THR A 3 -1.65 60.33 -16.97
C THR A 3 -0.97 59.27 -16.11
N THR A 4 0.34 59.45 -15.92
CA THR A 4 1.21 58.67 -15.05
C THR A 4 0.96 59.02 -13.58
N VAL A 5 0.76 58.00 -12.75
CA VAL A 5 0.70 58.13 -11.27
C VAL A 5 2.12 58.38 -10.75
N PRO A 6 2.35 59.30 -9.78
CA PRO A 6 3.69 59.65 -9.34
C PRO A 6 4.32 58.55 -8.49
N GLN A 7 5.59 58.21 -8.76
CA GLN A 7 6.38 57.18 -8.05
C GLN A 7 6.57 57.43 -6.54
N SER A 8 6.22 58.62 -6.02
CA SER A 8 6.35 58.97 -4.60
C SER A 8 5.24 58.40 -3.69
N MET A 9 4.10 57.95 -4.25
CA MET A 9 3.03 57.32 -3.45
C MET A 9 3.25 55.81 -3.26
N LEU A 10 4.03 55.15 -4.13
CA LEU A 10 4.34 53.73 -4.00
C LEU A 10 5.39 53.47 -2.90
N SER A 11 6.33 54.41 -2.69
CA SER A 11 7.38 54.27 -1.67
C SER A 11 6.85 54.45 -0.25
N SER A 12 5.87 55.34 -0.02
CA SER A 12 5.27 55.53 1.31
C SER A 12 4.44 54.32 1.75
N ALA A 13 3.77 53.62 0.82
CA ALA A 13 3.01 52.41 1.10
C ALA A 13 3.92 51.23 1.48
N LEU A 14 5.03 51.04 0.73
CA LEU A 14 6.01 49.98 0.99
C LEU A 14 6.77 50.18 2.32
N THR A 15 7.04 51.43 2.70
CA THR A 15 7.72 51.74 3.96
C THR A 15 6.81 51.49 5.17
N SER A 16 5.49 51.76 5.06
CA SER A 16 4.54 51.45 6.15
C SER A 16 4.32 49.95 6.33
N MET A 17 4.34 49.15 5.26
CA MET A 17 4.25 47.69 5.34
C MET A 17 5.50 47.04 5.93
N MET A 18 6.71 47.55 5.62
CA MET A 18 7.95 47.05 6.23
C MET A 18 8.08 47.40 7.71
N THR A 19 7.55 48.56 8.13
CA THR A 19 7.59 48.97 9.54
C THR A 19 6.61 48.15 10.40
N SER A 20 5.48 47.71 9.82
CA SER A 20 4.53 46.81 10.49
C SER A 20 5.02 45.35 10.60
N MET A 21 6.00 44.93 9.79
CA MET A 21 6.61 43.59 9.88
C MET A 21 7.77 43.52 10.88
N MET A 22 8.38 44.64 11.28
CA MET A 22 9.47 44.66 12.25
C MET A 22 9.05 44.87 13.71
N THR A 23 7.78 45.19 13.99
CA THR A 23 7.29 45.42 15.36
C THR A 23 6.60 44.23 16.02
N LEU A 24 6.59 43.04 15.39
CA LEU A 24 6.05 41.82 16.00
C LEU A 24 7.14 40.87 16.53
N SER A 25 8.25 41.41 17.03
CA SER A 25 9.29 40.60 17.67
C SER A 25 10.06 41.41 18.72
N SER A 26 9.36 41.83 19.79
CA SER A 26 10.04 42.22 21.02
C SER A 26 9.05 42.29 22.21
N SER A 27 8.86 41.16 22.90
CA SER A 27 8.67 41.19 24.35
C SER A 27 9.09 39.84 24.97
N PRO A 28 9.68 39.83 26.19
CA PRO A 28 10.51 38.74 26.65
C PRO A 28 9.73 37.65 27.42
N ASN A 29 10.20 36.42 27.22
CA ASN A 29 10.07 35.26 28.13
C ASN A 29 8.67 34.71 28.43
N THR A 30 8.21 33.78 27.59
CA THR A 30 7.76 32.45 28.06
C THR A 30 7.81 31.47 26.87
N ALA A 31 8.74 30.51 26.90
CA ALA A 31 8.83 29.48 25.86
C ALA A 31 7.62 28.55 25.95
N ALA A 32 6.64 28.75 25.05
CA ALA A 32 5.57 27.78 24.80
C ALA A 32 6.03 26.78 23.72
N PRO A 33 5.87 25.46 23.90
CA PRO A 33 6.21 24.48 22.88
C PRO A 33 5.06 24.43 21.86
N LEU A 34 5.13 25.24 20.81
CA LEU A 34 4.09 25.33 19.77
C LEU A 34 4.68 24.97 18.41
N ASP A 35 4.98 23.68 18.19
CA ASP A 35 5.27 23.15 16.85
C ASP A 35 5.01 21.63 16.72
N ASN A 36 5.02 20.88 17.81
CA ASN A 36 4.85 19.41 17.76
C ASN A 36 3.37 18.96 17.76
N THR A 37 2.44 19.80 18.18
CA THR A 37 1.01 19.48 18.40
C THR A 37 0.13 19.75 17.18
N SER A 38 0.53 20.64 16.28
CA SER A 38 -0.13 20.87 14.98
C SER A 38 0.21 19.74 14.00
N ASP A 39 1.49 19.44 13.85
CA ASP A 39 2.01 18.47 12.88
C ASP A 39 1.53 17.03 13.18
N SER A 40 1.42 16.68 14.47
CA SER A 40 0.86 15.39 14.90
C SER A 40 -0.64 15.24 14.61
N LYS A 41 -1.44 16.30 14.74
CA LYS A 41 -2.88 16.28 14.44
C LYS A 41 -3.16 16.20 12.95
N GLU A 42 -2.39 16.92 12.14
CA GLU A 42 -2.52 16.90 10.69
C GLU A 42 -2.22 15.51 10.12
N TYR A 43 -1.11 14.89 10.54
CA TYR A 43 -0.74 13.53 10.15
C TYR A 43 -1.79 12.47 10.54
N HIS A 44 -2.32 12.52 11.78
CA HIS A 44 -3.38 11.57 12.20
C HIS A 44 -4.64 11.71 11.35
N THR A 45 -5.00 12.94 10.98
CA THR A 45 -6.16 13.22 10.13
C THR A 45 -5.97 12.62 8.74
N VAL A 46 -4.79 12.80 8.13
CA VAL A 46 -4.46 12.21 6.82
C VAL A 46 -4.58 10.68 6.86
N LEU A 47 -3.99 10.03 7.87
CA LEU A 47 -4.06 8.58 8.00
C LEU A 47 -5.48 8.08 8.28
N LEU A 48 -6.26 8.79 9.09
CA LEU A 48 -7.66 8.47 9.33
C LEU A 48 -8.45 8.48 8.02
N VAL A 49 -8.27 9.52 7.19
CA VAL A 49 -8.94 9.65 5.89
C VAL A 49 -8.55 8.51 4.97
N ILE A 50 -7.25 8.23 4.81
CA ILE A 50 -6.78 7.15 3.92
C ILE A 50 -7.34 5.80 4.37
N ASN A 51 -7.22 5.45 5.66
CA ASN A 51 -7.72 4.18 6.18
C ASN A 51 -9.25 4.06 6.01
N SER A 52 -10.01 5.15 6.17
CA SER A 52 -11.45 5.16 5.96
C SER A 52 -11.83 4.92 4.50
N VAL A 53 -11.13 5.58 3.56
CA VAL A 53 -11.34 5.39 2.11
C VAL A 53 -11.01 3.95 1.71
N VAL A 54 -9.86 3.42 2.18
CA VAL A 54 -9.44 2.04 1.90
C VAL A 54 -10.42 1.03 2.46
N LEU A 55 -10.97 1.27 3.66
CA LEU A 55 -11.99 0.40 4.25
C LEU A 55 -13.26 0.38 3.40
N LEU A 56 -13.80 1.55 3.04
CA LEU A 56 -15.03 1.65 2.26
C LEU A 56 -14.88 0.99 0.89
N ILE A 57 -13.86 1.39 0.13
CA ILE A 57 -13.69 0.86 -1.23
C ILE A 57 -13.24 -0.60 -1.19
N GLY A 58 -12.42 -0.99 -0.21
CA GLY A 58 -11.98 -2.37 -0.01
C GLY A 58 -13.14 -3.32 0.27
N ILE A 59 -14.08 -2.94 1.16
CA ILE A 59 -15.28 -3.73 1.44
C ILE A 59 -16.13 -3.87 0.16
N VAL A 60 -16.39 -2.76 -0.55
CA VAL A 60 -17.15 -2.79 -1.81
C VAL A 60 -16.50 -3.73 -2.82
N SER A 61 -15.18 -3.62 -2.99
CA SER A 61 -14.41 -4.43 -3.94
C SER A 61 -14.43 -5.91 -3.56
N LEU A 62 -14.31 -6.23 -2.27
CA LEU A 62 -14.35 -7.59 -1.76
C LEU A 62 -15.74 -8.22 -1.89
N SER A 63 -16.80 -7.52 -1.48
CA SER A 63 -18.19 -7.98 -1.61
C SER A 63 -18.54 -8.27 -3.06
N LEU A 64 -18.10 -7.40 -3.96
CA LEU A 64 -18.33 -7.53 -5.39
C LEU A 64 -17.55 -8.69 -6.00
N MET A 65 -16.31 -8.91 -5.58
CA MET A 65 -15.51 -10.06 -5.97
C MET A 65 -16.15 -11.37 -5.50
N MET A 66 -16.59 -11.44 -4.25
CA MET A 66 -17.30 -12.61 -3.69
C MET A 66 -18.61 -12.88 -4.44
N HIS A 67 -19.35 -11.84 -4.81
CA HIS A 67 -20.54 -11.96 -5.64
C HIS A 67 -20.20 -12.55 -7.02
N ILE A 68 -19.17 -12.03 -7.71
CA ILE A 68 -18.73 -12.57 -9.00
C ILE A 68 -18.30 -14.04 -8.88
N MET A 69 -17.56 -14.38 -7.83
CA MET A 69 -17.11 -15.76 -7.60
C MET A 69 -18.27 -16.72 -7.34
N ARG A 70 -19.37 -16.26 -6.74
CA ARG A 70 -20.57 -17.07 -6.51
C ARG A 70 -21.31 -17.42 -7.82
N PHE A 71 -21.29 -16.50 -8.80
CA PHE A 71 -21.96 -16.68 -10.08
C PHE A 71 -21.04 -17.17 -11.20
N SER A 72 -19.73 -17.12 -11.00
CA SER A 72 -18.74 -17.74 -11.88
C SER A 72 -18.53 -19.19 -11.47
N SER A 73 -18.39 -20.11 -12.42
CA SER A 73 -17.84 -21.44 -12.10
C SER A 73 -16.48 -21.24 -11.42
N THR A 74 -16.36 -21.71 -10.18
CA THR A 74 -15.18 -21.60 -9.31
C THR A 74 -13.89 -22.13 -9.95
N SER A 75 -14.04 -22.90 -11.04
CA SER A 75 -12.97 -23.54 -11.82
C SER A 75 -11.93 -22.56 -12.42
N ILE A 76 -12.26 -21.27 -12.59
CA ILE A 76 -11.42 -20.32 -13.35
C ILE A 76 -10.46 -19.52 -12.45
N THR A 77 -10.74 -19.37 -11.16
CA THR A 77 -9.93 -18.54 -10.24
C THR A 77 -8.70 -19.30 -9.75
N SER A 78 -7.50 -18.74 -9.93
CA SER A 78 -6.28 -19.38 -9.45
C SER A 78 -6.17 -19.28 -7.92
N ILE A 79 -5.48 -20.26 -7.33
CA ILE A 79 -5.24 -20.36 -5.89
C ILE A 79 -4.52 -19.10 -5.37
N ALA A 80 -3.62 -18.51 -6.15
CA ALA A 80 -2.95 -17.27 -5.80
C ALA A 80 -3.93 -16.08 -5.67
N VAL A 81 -4.94 -15.99 -6.55
CA VAL A 81 -5.98 -14.94 -6.46
C VAL A 81 -6.85 -15.15 -5.22
N LEU A 82 -7.21 -16.40 -4.88
CA LEU A 82 -7.95 -16.69 -3.65
C LEU A 82 -7.19 -16.27 -2.39
N ASN A 83 -5.89 -16.59 -2.34
CA ASN A 83 -5.04 -16.19 -1.21
C ASN A 83 -4.84 -14.67 -1.13
N LEU A 84 -4.79 -13.99 -2.27
CA LEU A 84 -4.76 -12.53 -2.33
C LEU A 84 -6.05 -11.93 -1.77
N ILE A 85 -7.23 -12.43 -2.18
CA ILE A 85 -8.54 -12.04 -1.64
C ILE A 85 -8.57 -12.21 -0.12
N PHE A 86 -8.11 -13.37 0.37
CA PHE A 86 -8.07 -13.65 1.81
C PHE A 86 -7.11 -12.71 2.56
N THR A 87 -5.97 -12.37 1.95
CA THR A 87 -5.01 -11.38 2.46
C THR A 87 -5.67 -10.00 2.62
N HIS A 88 -6.41 -9.54 1.60
CA HIS A 88 -7.16 -8.28 1.69
C HIS A 88 -8.25 -8.34 2.76
N PHE A 89 -8.98 -9.44 2.86
CA PHE A 89 -10.03 -9.61 3.87
C PHE A 89 -9.47 -9.48 5.30
N ILE A 90 -8.42 -10.23 5.64
CA ILE A 90 -7.81 -10.15 6.98
C ILE A 90 -7.29 -8.74 7.25
N PHE A 91 -6.65 -8.09 6.28
CA PHE A 91 -6.19 -6.71 6.44
C PHE A 91 -7.35 -5.75 6.70
N LEU A 92 -8.43 -5.82 5.93
CA LEU A 92 -9.61 -4.96 6.10
C LEU A 92 -10.27 -5.13 7.47
N LEU A 93 -10.21 -6.32 8.08
CA LEU A 93 -10.66 -6.52 9.46
C LEU A 93 -9.80 -5.76 10.49
N SER A 94 -8.52 -5.52 10.20
CA SER A 94 -7.61 -4.76 11.08
C SER A 94 -7.75 -3.24 10.95
N VAL A 95 -8.24 -2.74 9.81
CA VAL A 95 -8.34 -1.29 9.50
C VAL A 95 -9.23 -0.50 10.47
N PRO A 96 -10.42 -0.98 10.90
CA PRO A 96 -11.25 -0.27 11.89
C PRO A 96 -10.51 0.05 13.19
N PHE A 97 -9.61 -0.83 13.63
CA PHE A 97 -8.80 -0.59 14.83
C PHE A 97 -7.74 0.48 14.62
N ARG A 98 -7.18 0.58 13.40
CA ARG A 98 -6.31 1.71 13.03
C ARG A 98 -7.08 3.02 13.02
N ILE A 99 -8.29 3.03 12.45
CA ILE A 99 -9.18 4.20 12.47
C ILE A 99 -9.49 4.62 13.91
N TYR A 100 -9.83 3.67 14.78
CA TYR A 100 -10.05 3.91 16.21
C TYR A 100 -8.84 4.61 16.86
N TYR A 101 -7.62 4.13 16.58
CA TYR A 101 -6.41 4.76 17.09
C TYR A 101 -6.23 6.20 16.59
N TYR A 102 -6.34 6.42 15.28
CA TYR A 102 -6.14 7.75 14.69
C TYR A 102 -7.23 8.74 15.10
N ALA A 103 -8.44 8.28 15.42
CA ALA A 103 -9.54 9.11 15.89
C ALA A 103 -9.43 9.47 17.39
N ASN A 104 -8.98 8.54 18.23
CA ASN A 104 -8.91 8.75 19.69
C ASN A 104 -7.54 9.24 20.17
N HIS A 105 -6.53 9.22 19.30
CA HIS A 105 -5.12 9.54 19.61
C HIS A 105 -4.53 8.71 20.77
N GLN A 106 -5.21 7.64 21.18
CA GLN A 106 -4.86 6.76 22.29
C GLN A 106 -5.21 5.31 21.96
N TRP A 107 -4.43 4.37 22.51
CA TRP A 107 -4.66 2.93 22.33
C TRP A 107 -4.97 2.24 23.66
N ASN A 108 -6.22 1.78 23.83
CA ASN A 108 -6.71 1.19 25.08
C ASN A 108 -7.01 -0.32 24.97
N LEU A 109 -6.67 -0.97 23.85
CA LEU A 109 -7.01 -2.38 23.57
C LEU A 109 -5.88 -3.37 23.95
N GLY A 110 -4.93 -2.93 24.77
CA GLY A 110 -3.79 -3.74 25.23
C GLY A 110 -2.60 -3.76 24.26
N SER A 111 -1.40 -3.94 24.82
CA SER A 111 -0.12 -3.87 24.09
C SER A 111 0.03 -4.97 23.04
N GLY A 112 -0.39 -6.20 23.33
CA GLY A 112 -0.33 -7.32 22.39
C GLY A 112 -1.16 -7.06 21.14
N PHE A 113 -2.36 -6.51 21.29
CA PHE A 113 -3.25 -6.21 20.16
C PHE A 113 -2.71 -5.04 19.32
N CYS A 114 -2.12 -4.01 19.95
CA CYS A 114 -1.43 -2.92 19.22
C CYS A 114 -0.35 -3.50 18.29
N ARG A 115 0.49 -4.40 18.79
CA ARG A 115 1.58 -5.02 18.01
C ARG A 115 1.05 -5.82 16.82
N VAL A 116 -0.02 -6.60 17.02
CA VAL A 116 -0.66 -7.37 15.95
C VAL A 116 -1.17 -6.44 14.87
N ILE A 117 -2.05 -5.49 15.22
CA ILE A 117 -2.65 -4.54 14.25
C ILE A 117 -1.58 -3.74 13.52
N SER A 118 -0.50 -3.40 14.21
CA SER A 118 0.59 -2.67 13.62
C SER A 118 1.51 -3.50 12.71
N GLY A 119 1.66 -4.80 12.98
CA GLY A 119 2.31 -5.75 12.08
C GLY A 119 1.45 -6.07 10.84
N MET A 120 0.13 -6.01 10.96
CA MET A 120 -0.80 -6.42 9.89
C MET A 120 -0.59 -5.67 8.57
N ILE A 121 -0.26 -4.36 8.59
CA ILE A 121 -0.02 -3.61 7.35
C ILE A 121 1.24 -4.07 6.62
N HIS A 122 2.30 -4.40 7.36
CA HIS A 122 3.54 -4.93 6.80
C HIS A 122 3.33 -6.33 6.24
N ILE A 123 2.63 -7.18 6.99
CA ILE A 123 2.21 -8.51 6.55
C ILE A 123 1.42 -8.40 5.24
N HIS A 124 0.39 -7.54 5.23
CA HIS A 124 -0.47 -7.32 4.07
C HIS A 124 0.34 -6.90 2.84
N MET A 125 1.22 -5.92 2.99
CA MET A 125 2.09 -5.45 1.91
C MET A 125 2.95 -6.60 1.34
N TYR A 126 3.69 -7.32 2.18
CA TYR A 126 4.58 -8.39 1.68
C TYR A 126 3.80 -9.58 1.10
N MET A 127 2.67 -9.94 1.70
CA MET A 127 1.80 -11.02 1.22
C MET A 127 1.19 -10.68 -0.14
N SER A 128 0.62 -9.48 -0.28
CA SER A 128 0.08 -9.02 -1.54
C SER A 128 1.16 -8.97 -2.62
N PHE A 129 2.36 -8.46 -2.30
CA PHE A 129 3.48 -8.46 -3.24
C PHE A 129 3.85 -9.88 -3.72
N LEU A 130 3.98 -10.83 -2.79
CA LEU A 130 4.30 -12.23 -3.12
C LEU A 130 3.23 -12.85 -4.04
N PHE A 131 1.95 -12.67 -3.73
CA PHE A 131 0.87 -13.20 -4.56
C PHE A 131 0.80 -12.52 -5.93
N TYR A 132 1.07 -11.21 -6.04
CA TYR A 132 1.20 -10.57 -7.34
C TYR A 132 2.33 -11.17 -8.16
N VAL A 133 3.52 -11.38 -7.58
CA VAL A 133 4.63 -12.04 -8.28
C VAL A 133 4.21 -13.41 -8.80
N ILE A 134 3.57 -14.24 -7.98
CA ILE A 134 3.09 -15.57 -8.37
C ILE A 134 2.08 -15.48 -9.52
N ILE A 135 1.12 -14.55 -9.46
CA ILE A 135 0.12 -14.34 -10.50
C ILE A 135 0.80 -13.93 -11.82
N LEU A 136 1.70 -12.95 -11.77
CA LEU A 136 2.38 -12.41 -12.95
C LEU A 136 3.31 -13.43 -13.60
N VAL A 137 4.10 -14.15 -12.80
CA VAL A 137 5.00 -15.21 -13.30
C VAL A 137 4.22 -16.34 -13.94
N THR A 138 3.15 -16.82 -13.28
CA THR A 138 2.26 -17.84 -13.85
C THR A 138 1.70 -17.37 -15.20
N ARG A 139 1.28 -16.11 -15.31
CA ARG A 139 0.74 -15.54 -16.56
C ARG A 139 1.79 -15.40 -17.66
N LEU A 140 3.03 -15.01 -17.33
CA LEU A 140 4.12 -14.94 -18.30
C LEU A 140 4.51 -16.31 -18.81
N ILE A 141 4.60 -17.30 -17.91
CA ILE A 141 4.93 -18.68 -18.29
C ILE A 141 3.86 -19.22 -19.25
N SER A 142 2.57 -19.07 -18.93
CA SER A 142 1.49 -19.50 -19.84
C SER A 142 1.49 -18.78 -21.19
N PHE A 143 2.01 -17.54 -21.26
CA PHE A 143 2.08 -16.79 -22.51
C PHE A 143 3.25 -17.22 -23.42
N TYR A 144 4.44 -17.42 -22.83
CA TYR A 144 5.63 -17.81 -23.59
C TYR A 144 5.73 -19.32 -23.81
N TYR A 145 5.15 -20.12 -22.92
CA TYR A 145 5.22 -21.58 -22.95
C TYR A 145 3.81 -22.18 -22.90
N ASN A 146 3.42 -22.87 -23.97
CA ASN A 146 2.15 -23.62 -24.07
C ASN A 146 2.24 -24.99 -23.35
N THR A 147 2.68 -25.01 -22.09
CA THR A 147 2.97 -26.28 -21.41
C THR A 147 1.98 -26.53 -20.27
N GLU A 148 0.94 -27.32 -20.55
CA GLU A 148 -0.10 -27.70 -19.58
C GLU A 148 0.49 -28.43 -18.34
N LEU A 149 1.60 -29.15 -18.51
CA LEU A 149 2.31 -29.84 -17.42
C LEU A 149 2.88 -28.88 -16.37
N VAL A 150 3.29 -27.67 -16.75
CA VAL A 150 3.84 -26.66 -15.82
C VAL A 150 2.74 -26.08 -14.93
N VAL A 151 1.53 -25.95 -15.47
CA VAL A 151 0.37 -25.38 -14.76
C VAL A 151 -0.11 -26.30 -13.63
N SER A 152 -0.04 -27.62 -13.81
CA SER A 152 -0.43 -28.59 -12.77
C SER A 152 0.58 -28.63 -11.62
N PHE A 153 1.88 -28.68 -11.93
CA PHE A 153 2.95 -28.65 -10.93
C PHE A 153 2.96 -27.34 -10.12
N GLN A 154 2.68 -26.20 -10.78
CA GLN A 154 2.55 -24.92 -10.09
C GLN A 154 1.38 -24.86 -9.11
N LYS A 155 0.25 -25.53 -9.37
CA LYS A 155 -0.90 -25.52 -8.45
C LYS A 155 -0.60 -26.21 -7.12
N PHE A 156 0.07 -27.36 -7.17
CA PHE A 156 0.45 -28.11 -5.96
C PHE A 156 1.52 -27.36 -5.15
N HIS A 157 2.57 -26.87 -5.83
CA HIS A 157 3.57 -26.03 -5.18
C HIS A 157 2.97 -24.73 -4.63
N ALA A 158 2.03 -24.09 -5.35
CA ALA A 158 1.38 -22.88 -4.87
C ALA A 158 0.54 -23.13 -3.61
N LEU A 159 -0.11 -24.29 -3.47
CA LEU A 159 -0.81 -24.67 -2.24
C LEU A 159 0.15 -24.88 -1.08
N LEU A 160 1.25 -25.61 -1.32
CA LEU A 160 2.25 -25.90 -0.29
C LEU A 160 2.95 -24.62 0.19
N ILE A 161 3.39 -23.78 -0.76
CA ILE A 161 4.00 -22.47 -0.50
C ILE A 161 3.00 -21.56 0.20
N SER A 162 1.75 -21.54 -0.23
CA SER A 162 0.69 -20.76 0.43
C SER A 162 0.50 -21.19 1.88
N GLY A 163 0.39 -22.50 2.16
CA GLY A 163 0.28 -23.01 3.53
C GLY A 163 1.47 -22.62 4.40
N ALA A 164 2.70 -22.77 3.87
CA ALA A 164 3.91 -22.37 4.58
C ALA A 164 3.96 -20.86 4.86
N VAL A 165 3.61 -20.04 3.87
CA VAL A 165 3.58 -18.58 3.99
C VAL A 165 2.55 -18.14 5.01
N TRP A 166 1.35 -18.73 5.03
CA TRP A 166 0.33 -18.43 6.03
C TRP A 166 0.72 -18.85 7.44
N ILE A 167 1.40 -20.00 7.61
CA ILE A 167 1.91 -20.42 8.92
C ILE A 167 2.98 -19.45 9.41
N VAL A 168 3.93 -19.05 8.55
CA VAL A 168 4.94 -18.05 8.90
C VAL A 168 4.29 -16.71 9.26
N VAL A 169 3.28 -16.28 8.51
CA VAL A 169 2.61 -15.00 8.74
C VAL A 169 1.69 -14.99 9.97
N LEU A 170 0.90 -16.04 10.19
CA LEU A 170 -0.10 -16.08 11.26
C LEU A 170 0.47 -16.56 12.60
N VAL A 171 1.59 -17.29 12.57
CA VAL A 171 2.21 -17.85 13.78
C VAL A 171 3.54 -17.18 14.05
N VAL A 172 4.46 -17.21 13.09
CA VAL A 172 5.84 -16.74 13.34
C VAL A 172 5.89 -15.23 13.52
N VAL A 173 5.16 -14.43 12.74
CA VAL A 173 5.17 -12.97 12.88
C VAL A 173 4.58 -12.52 14.22
N PRO A 174 3.37 -12.96 14.66
CA PRO A 174 2.88 -12.65 16.00
C PRO A 174 3.78 -13.17 17.11
N CYS A 175 4.39 -14.36 16.98
CA CYS A 175 5.33 -14.88 17.98
C CYS A 175 6.62 -14.05 18.08
N ILE A 176 7.22 -13.64 16.95
CA ILE A 176 8.40 -12.76 16.93
C ILE A 176 8.03 -11.38 17.51
N MET A 177 6.86 -10.85 17.14
CA MET A 177 6.33 -9.59 17.66
C MET A 177 5.91 -9.70 19.14
N HIS A 178 5.64 -10.88 19.66
CA HIS A 178 5.39 -11.08 21.08
C HIS A 178 6.72 -11.22 21.85
N ALA A 179 7.66 -11.98 21.31
CA ALA A 179 8.92 -12.35 21.99
C ALA A 179 9.98 -11.25 21.97
N PHE A 180 10.18 -10.57 20.83
CA PHE A 180 11.26 -9.60 20.64
C PHE A 180 10.80 -8.14 20.69
N TYR A 181 9.50 -7.91 20.58
CA TYR A 181 8.94 -6.57 20.62
C TYR A 181 8.76 -6.16 22.09
N GLY A 182 9.26 -4.99 22.48
CA GLY A 182 9.11 -4.43 23.84
C GLY A 182 9.88 -5.11 24.99
N THR A 183 10.79 -6.06 24.73
CA THR A 183 11.58 -6.72 25.79
C THR A 183 12.97 -6.08 26.01
N LEU A 184 13.36 -5.05 25.25
CA LEU A 184 14.68 -4.41 25.40
C LEU A 184 14.62 -2.89 25.53
N GLY A 185 13.57 -2.39 26.18
CA GLY A 185 13.59 -1.08 26.82
C GLY A 185 13.24 -1.31 28.28
N ASN A 186 14.09 -0.86 29.20
CA ASN A 186 13.73 -0.70 30.61
C ASN A 186 12.59 0.33 30.73
N ASP A 187 11.38 -0.04 30.32
CA ASP A 187 10.15 0.68 30.67
C ASP A 187 9.63 0.17 32.03
N THR A 188 10.52 0.08 33.01
CA THR A 188 10.16 0.19 34.43
C THR A 188 9.72 1.63 34.78
N ARG A 189 9.63 2.54 33.80
CA ARG A 189 9.12 3.91 33.95
C ARG A 189 7.94 4.26 33.03
N SER A 190 7.17 3.27 32.59
CA SER A 190 5.91 3.51 31.85
C SER A 190 4.72 2.76 32.45
N GLU A 191 4.67 2.59 33.77
CA GLU A 191 3.41 2.27 34.47
C GLU A 191 2.59 3.52 34.85
N ASN A 192 3.18 4.73 34.76
CA ASN A 192 2.53 5.98 35.19
C ASN A 192 2.12 6.94 34.06
N ASN A 193 2.23 6.55 32.79
CA ASN A 193 1.67 7.32 31.67
C ASN A 193 0.71 6.44 30.87
N THR A 194 -0.58 6.69 31.01
CA THR A 194 -1.69 6.00 30.34
C THR A 194 -1.74 6.20 28.82
N ASN A 195 -0.78 6.92 28.22
CA ASN A 195 -0.72 7.22 26.80
C ASN A 195 0.17 6.21 26.06
N THR A 196 -0.35 5.00 25.82
CA THR A 196 0.35 3.99 25.01
C THR A 196 0.30 4.41 23.54
N THR A 197 1.37 4.99 23.00
CA THR A 197 1.45 5.31 21.57
C THR A 197 1.72 4.03 20.78
N CYS A 198 0.78 3.67 19.89
CA CYS A 198 0.94 2.54 18.97
C CYS A 198 1.57 3.03 17.64
N PHE A 199 2.08 2.11 16.82
CA PHE A 199 2.64 2.40 15.49
C PHE A 199 3.98 3.17 15.42
N LYS A 200 4.82 3.11 16.47
CA LYS A 200 6.19 3.63 16.44
C LYS A 200 7.22 2.49 16.42
N PHE A 201 8.04 2.42 15.37
CA PHE A 201 8.93 1.26 15.09
C PHE A 201 10.41 1.60 15.00
N GLY A 202 10.78 2.88 15.07
CA GLY A 202 12.12 3.37 14.73
C GLY A 202 13.30 2.68 15.43
N ASN A 203 13.17 2.25 16.68
CA ASN A 203 14.34 1.93 17.52
C ASN A 203 15.05 0.59 17.21
N ASN A 204 14.36 -0.38 16.60
CA ASN A 204 14.93 -1.70 16.27
C ASN A 204 15.42 -1.82 14.81
N ILE A 205 15.26 -0.75 14.02
CA ILE A 205 15.54 -0.75 12.58
C ILE A 205 17.07 -0.73 12.31
N ALA A 206 17.87 -0.23 13.24
CA ALA A 206 19.33 -0.17 13.10
C ALA A 206 19.97 -1.55 12.99
N ALA A 207 19.53 -2.54 13.79
CA ALA A 207 20.08 -3.90 13.78
C ALA A 207 19.73 -4.67 12.49
N ALA A 208 18.64 -4.29 11.82
CA ALA A 208 18.17 -4.94 10.59
C ALA A 208 18.31 -4.04 9.35
N LYS A 209 19.10 -2.96 9.41
CA LYS A 209 19.22 -1.96 8.34
C LYS A 209 19.61 -2.59 7.00
N VAL A 210 20.61 -3.48 7.00
CA VAL A 210 21.07 -4.21 5.80
C VAL A 210 19.96 -5.04 5.17
N LEU A 211 19.19 -5.78 5.98
CA LEU A 211 18.07 -6.59 5.51
C LEU A 211 16.98 -5.71 4.89
N ASN A 212 16.65 -4.57 5.50
CA ASN A 212 15.66 -3.63 4.97
C ASN A 212 16.06 -3.04 3.60
N TYR A 213 17.36 -2.75 3.39
CA TYR A 213 17.89 -2.34 2.08
C TYR A 213 17.74 -3.45 1.05
N ILE A 214 18.21 -4.66 1.37
CA ILE A 214 18.15 -5.81 0.45
C ILE A 214 16.70 -6.07 0.03
N VAL A 215 15.77 -6.11 0.98
CA VAL A 215 14.34 -6.34 0.71
C VAL A 215 13.75 -5.23 -0.16
N SER A 216 14.03 -3.97 0.15
CA SER A 216 13.46 -2.84 -0.62
C SER A 216 14.01 -2.78 -2.04
N ILE A 217 15.31 -3.00 -2.23
CA ILE A 217 15.94 -3.07 -3.56
C ILE A 217 15.36 -4.26 -4.34
N ALA A 218 15.23 -5.43 -3.72
CA ALA A 218 14.67 -6.62 -4.37
C ALA A 218 13.24 -6.38 -4.84
N ILE A 219 12.39 -5.74 -4.02
CA ILE A 219 11.00 -5.43 -4.38
C ILE A 219 10.93 -4.49 -5.57
N ILE A 220 11.74 -3.41 -5.58
CA ILE A 220 11.81 -2.46 -6.70
C ILE A 220 12.25 -3.16 -7.98
N LEU A 221 13.31 -3.96 -7.92
CA LEU A 221 13.83 -4.71 -9.07
C LEU A 221 12.80 -5.68 -9.62
N VAL A 222 12.20 -6.52 -8.77
CA VAL A 222 11.19 -7.50 -9.19
C VAL A 222 9.95 -6.80 -9.77
N ALA A 223 9.46 -5.73 -9.15
CA ALA A 223 8.32 -4.97 -9.66
C ALA A 223 8.61 -4.36 -11.05
N SER A 224 9.79 -3.77 -11.23
CA SER A 224 10.19 -3.17 -12.51
C SER A 224 10.36 -4.20 -13.63
N VAL A 225 11.05 -5.32 -13.36
CA VAL A 225 11.27 -6.40 -14.33
C VAL A 225 9.97 -7.05 -14.75
N LEU A 226 9.11 -7.42 -13.78
CA LEU A 226 7.83 -8.05 -14.10
C LEU A 226 6.92 -7.11 -14.88
N THR A 227 6.89 -5.82 -14.54
CA THR A 227 6.11 -4.82 -15.31
C THR A 227 6.61 -4.70 -16.75
N GLY A 228 7.93 -4.65 -16.96
CA GLY A 228 8.52 -4.62 -18.29
C GLY A 228 8.19 -5.87 -19.12
N LEU A 229 8.27 -7.06 -18.52
CA LEU A 229 7.95 -8.32 -19.17
C LEU A 229 6.46 -8.41 -19.55
N GLN A 230 5.56 -7.97 -18.67
CA GLN A 230 4.11 -7.92 -18.93
C GLN A 230 3.76 -6.93 -20.03
N ALA A 231 4.39 -5.74 -20.00
CA ALA A 231 4.22 -4.75 -21.05
C ALA A 231 4.71 -5.28 -22.41
N ASN A 232 5.83 -6.01 -22.44
CA ASN A 232 6.32 -6.66 -23.66
C ASN A 232 5.36 -7.73 -24.17
N ALA A 233 4.87 -8.62 -23.30
CA ALA A 233 3.90 -9.65 -23.65
C ALA A 233 2.62 -9.03 -24.25
N LEU A 234 2.10 -7.97 -23.62
CA LEU A 234 0.93 -7.26 -24.13
C LEU A 234 1.21 -6.58 -25.48
N ARG A 235 2.38 -5.97 -25.68
CA ARG A 235 2.78 -5.37 -26.96
C ARG A 235 2.84 -6.40 -28.09
N VAL A 236 3.46 -7.56 -27.83
CA VAL A 236 3.53 -8.67 -28.78
C VAL A 236 2.12 -9.14 -29.14
N LEU A 237 1.26 -9.31 -28.13
CA LEU A 237 -0.11 -9.75 -28.32
C LEU A 237 -0.96 -8.71 -29.07
N TYR A 238 -0.79 -7.42 -28.78
CA TYR A 238 -1.45 -6.34 -29.50
C TYR A 238 -1.07 -6.32 -30.99
N LYS A 239 0.21 -6.51 -31.32
CA LYS A 239 0.69 -6.60 -32.70
C LYS A 239 0.05 -7.80 -33.43
N LYS A 240 -0.06 -8.94 -32.76
CA LYS A 240 -0.72 -10.16 -33.27
C LYS A 240 -2.24 -10.03 -33.38
N HIS A 241 -2.90 -9.31 -32.46
CA HIS A 241 -4.34 -9.07 -32.46
C HIS A 241 -4.78 -8.29 -33.70
N ARG A 242 -3.92 -7.40 -34.20
CA ARG A 242 -4.14 -6.64 -35.44
C ARG A 242 -4.35 -7.54 -36.67
N GLU A 243 -4.05 -8.83 -36.56
CA GLU A 243 -4.10 -9.82 -37.65
C GLU A 243 -5.20 -10.90 -37.45
N GLY A 244 -6.00 -10.90 -36.37
CA GLY A 244 -7.12 -11.87 -36.22
C GLY A 244 -7.89 -11.91 -34.89
N CYS A 245 -9.12 -12.44 -34.94
CA CYS A 245 -10.16 -12.37 -33.88
C CYS A 245 -9.98 -13.31 -32.66
N SER A 246 -9.18 -14.39 -32.78
CA SER A 246 -8.93 -15.35 -31.68
C SER A 246 -8.18 -14.73 -30.48
N SER A 247 -7.58 -13.56 -30.66
CA SER A 247 -6.69 -12.92 -29.68
C SER A 247 -7.40 -12.13 -28.55
N GLN A 248 -8.73 -11.99 -28.57
CA GLN A 248 -9.44 -11.11 -27.61
C GLN A 248 -9.44 -11.65 -26.17
N GLN A 249 -9.56 -12.97 -25.97
CA GLN A 249 -9.55 -13.59 -24.63
C GLN A 249 -8.17 -13.53 -23.98
N ASP A 250 -7.12 -13.80 -24.75
CA ASP A 250 -5.73 -13.68 -24.31
C ASP A 250 -5.36 -12.22 -24.02
N TYR A 251 -5.83 -11.28 -24.85
CA TYR A 251 -5.60 -9.86 -24.66
C TYR A 251 -6.19 -9.36 -23.34
N GLY A 252 -7.45 -9.73 -23.05
CA GLY A 252 -8.08 -9.40 -21.78
C GLY A 252 -7.39 -10.04 -20.56
N ALA A 253 -6.81 -11.24 -20.71
CA ALA A 253 -6.04 -11.87 -19.64
C ALA A 253 -4.71 -11.15 -19.37
N GLN A 254 -3.97 -10.78 -20.42
CA GLN A 254 -2.71 -10.04 -20.31
C GLN A 254 -2.92 -8.58 -19.86
N GLN A 255 -4.03 -7.94 -20.26
CA GLN A 255 -4.39 -6.61 -19.76
C GLN A 255 -4.62 -6.61 -18.24
N LYS A 256 -5.31 -7.61 -17.71
CA LYS A 256 -5.49 -7.77 -16.25
C LYS A 256 -4.15 -8.00 -15.55
N SER A 257 -3.28 -8.81 -16.14
CA SER A 257 -1.93 -9.07 -15.66
C SER A 257 -1.10 -7.77 -15.59
N LEU A 258 -1.14 -6.95 -16.65
CA LEU A 258 -0.49 -5.64 -16.66
C LEU A 258 -1.09 -4.71 -15.60
N CYS A 259 -2.40 -4.74 -15.38
CA CYS A 259 -3.03 -3.94 -14.33
C CYS A 259 -2.49 -4.28 -12.93
N PHE A 260 -2.34 -5.57 -12.60
CA PHE A 260 -1.69 -5.99 -11.36
C PHE A 260 -0.24 -5.52 -11.27
N ALA A 261 0.50 -5.59 -12.38
CA ALA A 261 1.88 -5.10 -12.42
C ALA A 261 1.97 -3.58 -12.15
N LEU A 262 1.04 -2.80 -12.73
CA LEU A 262 0.95 -1.37 -12.47
C LEU A 262 0.57 -1.06 -11.01
N VAL A 263 -0.32 -1.85 -10.40
CA VAL A 263 -0.63 -1.73 -8.96
C VAL A 263 0.63 -1.97 -8.12
N MET A 264 1.49 -2.94 -8.47
CA MET A 264 2.77 -3.12 -7.77
C MET A 264 3.66 -1.88 -7.86
N VAL A 265 3.78 -1.30 -9.04
CA VAL A 265 4.61 -0.11 -9.26
C VAL A 265 4.05 1.10 -8.53
N VAL A 266 2.75 1.37 -8.63
CA VAL A 266 2.14 2.57 -8.05
C VAL A 266 2.02 2.48 -6.53
N CYS A 267 1.66 1.30 -5.99
CA CYS A 267 1.39 1.16 -4.57
C CYS A 267 2.63 0.79 -3.74
N PHE A 268 3.61 0.05 -4.28
CA PHE A 268 4.72 -0.48 -3.47
C PHE A 268 6.05 0.25 -3.73
N MET A 269 6.34 0.60 -4.98
CA MET A 269 7.61 1.22 -5.34
C MET A 269 7.86 2.55 -4.61
N PRO A 270 6.89 3.49 -4.47
CA PRO A 270 7.13 4.76 -3.79
C PRO A 270 7.49 4.57 -2.32
N TYR A 271 6.81 3.65 -1.63
CA TYR A 271 7.13 3.32 -0.23
C TYR A 271 8.53 2.74 -0.11
N HIS A 272 8.90 1.76 -0.93
CA HIS A 272 10.24 1.16 -0.86
C HIS A 272 11.34 2.12 -1.27
N MET A 273 11.10 3.00 -2.24
CA MET A 273 12.03 4.08 -2.58
C MET A 273 12.23 5.04 -1.40
N PHE A 274 11.15 5.48 -0.77
CA PHE A 274 11.21 6.36 0.39
C PHE A 274 11.89 5.67 1.59
N ARG A 275 11.60 4.39 1.80
CA ARG A 275 12.17 3.59 2.89
C ARG A 275 13.70 3.54 2.84
N LEU A 276 14.31 3.52 1.66
CA LEU A 276 15.77 3.57 1.50
C LEU A 276 16.36 4.86 2.11
N ASN A 277 15.68 6.00 1.93
CA ASN A 277 16.09 7.29 2.50
C ASN A 277 15.72 7.42 3.99
N TYR A 278 14.59 6.85 4.40
CA TYR A 278 14.15 6.82 5.81
C TYR A 278 15.14 6.05 6.71
N LEU A 279 15.79 4.99 6.20
CA LEU A 279 16.81 4.23 6.94
C LEU A 279 18.04 5.07 7.34
N GLU A 280 18.26 6.22 6.70
CA GLU A 280 19.30 7.19 7.05
C GLU A 280 18.73 8.36 7.86
N ASN A 281 17.44 8.67 7.70
CA ASN A 281 16.78 9.81 8.32
C ASN A 281 15.54 9.36 9.13
N ILE A 282 15.78 8.77 10.29
CA ILE A 282 14.73 8.17 11.16
C ILE A 282 13.70 9.22 11.64
N HIS A 283 14.03 10.51 11.58
CA HIS A 283 13.12 11.61 11.92
C HIS A 283 11.89 11.73 11.02
N LEU A 284 11.85 11.07 9.84
CA LEU A 284 10.72 11.09 8.91
C LEU A 284 9.69 9.96 9.14
N GLU A 285 9.52 9.49 10.37
CA GLU A 285 8.60 8.39 10.72
C GLU A 285 7.15 8.65 10.28
N ASN A 286 6.65 9.88 10.46
CA ASN A 286 5.30 10.27 10.03
C ASN A 286 5.11 10.10 8.50
N VAL A 287 6.10 10.51 7.72
CA VAL A 287 6.04 10.41 6.25
C VAL A 287 6.13 8.94 5.82
N ASN A 288 6.97 8.14 6.48
CA ASN A 288 7.08 6.70 6.22
C ASN A 288 5.73 6.00 6.42
N GLU A 289 5.01 6.30 7.51
CA GLU A 289 3.70 5.72 7.81
C GLU A 289 2.61 6.12 6.80
N VAL A 290 2.69 7.34 6.24
CA VAL A 290 1.80 7.76 5.14
C VAL A 290 2.08 6.91 3.90
N PHE A 291 3.34 6.81 3.45
CA PHE A 291 3.69 5.98 2.29
C PHE A 291 3.34 4.50 2.50
N LEU A 292 3.57 3.97 3.71
CA LEU A 292 3.17 2.62 4.07
C LEU A 292 1.64 2.45 3.98
N THR A 293 0.87 3.42 4.47
CA THR A 293 -0.59 3.38 4.38
C THR A 293 -1.08 3.53 2.94
N LEU A 294 -0.37 4.29 2.08
CA LEU A 294 -0.68 4.36 0.65
C LEU A 294 -0.54 3.02 -0.07
N THR A 295 0.32 2.10 0.40
CA THR A 295 0.42 0.78 -0.24
C THR A 295 -0.89 -0.01 -0.17
N THR A 296 -1.74 0.29 0.82
CA THR A 296 -3.02 -0.40 1.08
C THR A 296 -4.09 -0.11 0.02
N PHE A 297 -3.90 0.90 -0.82
CA PHE A 297 -4.72 1.11 -2.02
C PHE A 297 -4.61 -0.04 -3.01
N ASN A 298 -3.63 -0.94 -2.88
CA ASN A 298 -3.60 -2.19 -3.64
C ASN A 298 -4.87 -3.03 -3.45
N CYS A 299 -5.64 -2.88 -2.37
CA CYS A 299 -6.95 -3.52 -2.19
C CYS A 299 -7.99 -3.18 -3.29
N LEU A 300 -7.76 -2.11 -4.05
CA LEU A 300 -8.61 -1.71 -5.18
C LEU A 300 -8.42 -2.61 -6.41
N ASP A 301 -7.38 -3.43 -6.43
CA ASP A 301 -7.08 -4.35 -7.52
C ASP A 301 -8.21 -5.35 -7.79
N MET A 302 -9.06 -5.65 -6.80
CA MET A 302 -10.23 -6.51 -6.96
C MET A 302 -11.25 -5.93 -7.95
N LEU A 303 -11.29 -4.60 -8.14
CA LEU A 303 -12.12 -3.96 -9.17
C LEU A 303 -11.67 -4.31 -10.59
N THR A 304 -10.41 -4.72 -10.78
CA THR A 304 -9.91 -5.12 -12.11
C THR A 304 -10.59 -6.39 -12.63
N PHE A 305 -11.17 -7.21 -11.74
CA PHE A 305 -11.95 -8.39 -12.14
C PHE A 305 -13.29 -8.03 -12.77
N LEU A 306 -13.85 -6.85 -12.45
CA LEU A 306 -15.14 -6.37 -12.96
C LEU A 306 -15.15 -6.08 -14.46
N GLY A 307 -14.01 -5.63 -15.00
CA GLY A 307 -13.91 -5.13 -16.38
C GLY A 307 -14.29 -6.15 -17.46
N ARG A 308 -14.48 -7.43 -17.11
CA ARG A 308 -14.93 -8.47 -18.04
C ARG A 308 -16.41 -8.31 -18.45
N ARG A 309 -17.28 -7.72 -17.61
CA ARG A 309 -18.70 -7.52 -17.95
C ARG A 309 -18.97 -6.27 -18.78
N THR A 310 -18.22 -5.20 -18.60
CA THR A 310 -18.38 -3.96 -19.39
C THR A 310 -17.96 -4.15 -20.84
N TRP A 311 -16.96 -5.00 -21.10
CA TRP A 311 -16.57 -5.38 -22.46
C TRP A 311 -17.59 -6.27 -23.19
N LEU A 312 -18.44 -7.00 -22.45
CA LEU A 312 -19.60 -7.71 -23.02
C LEU A 312 -20.73 -6.74 -23.41
N MET A 313 -20.81 -5.55 -22.81
CA MET A 313 -21.73 -4.50 -23.24
C MET A 313 -21.22 -3.74 -24.48
N CYS A 314 -19.91 -3.68 -24.71
CA CYS A 314 -19.33 -3.08 -25.91
C CYS A 314 -19.33 -4.00 -27.15
N CYS A 315 -19.64 -5.30 -27.01
CA CYS A 315 -19.84 -6.22 -28.14
C CYS A 315 -21.17 -6.98 -27.99
N PRO A 316 -22.31 -6.40 -28.43
CA PRO A 316 -23.62 -7.07 -28.40
C PRO A 316 -23.81 -8.15 -29.46
N LYS A 317 -22.78 -8.50 -30.26
CA LYS A 317 -22.92 -9.43 -31.39
C LYS A 317 -22.16 -10.73 -31.14
N MET A 318 -22.78 -11.64 -30.41
CA MET A 318 -22.70 -13.08 -30.65
C MET A 318 -23.84 -13.77 -29.88
N THR A 319 -25.05 -13.56 -30.38
CA THR A 319 -26.12 -14.57 -30.35
C THR A 319 -25.81 -15.59 -31.43
N PHE A 320 -25.51 -16.83 -31.03
CA PHE A 320 -26.08 -18.11 -31.50
C PHE A 320 -25.23 -19.26 -30.97
#